data_AF-A0A0A2TSR3-F1
#
_entry.id   AF-A0A0A2TSR3-F1
#
_cell.length_a   1.000
_cell.length_b   1.000
_cell.length_c   1.000
_cell.angle_alpha   90.00
_cell.angle_beta   90.00
_cell.angle_gamma   90.00
#
_symmetry.space_group_name_H-M   'P 1'
#
loop_
_entity.id
_entity.type
_entity.pdbx_description
1 polymer ?
#
loop_
_entity_poly.entity_id
_entity_poly.type
_entity_poly.pdbx_seq_one_letter_code
_entity_poly.pdbx_strand_id
1 'polypeptide(L)'
;MFDQTIEPIDSCGCGDTGYLTTRTVPIDLAHGVGHIDNVPVYHCRSAACQEFTLPLFVSHRLEDIAEEMENTQATEAVYTWIVSGEQSLDPLQQANNQTHLQAFTLQFSGREYTDALVVLIVPGQAVFFQSTLEETEYYLLRYEEDRGTDGIWFSFLKFYYEEPELTYEDFLTWSEDGRLKEIGCITLEEIEDALIGEFGEWEEVS
;
A
#
# COMPACT_ATOMS: atom_id res chain seq x y z
N MET A 1 -20.67 -5.57 -3.61
CA MET A 1 -20.15 -6.82 -4.19
C MET A 1 -19.45 -6.42 -5.49
N PHE A 2 -18.17 -6.08 -5.38
CA PHE A 2 -17.24 -5.89 -6.48
C PHE A 2 -15.89 -6.36 -5.94
N ASP A 3 -15.60 -7.65 -6.11
CA ASP A 3 -14.24 -8.18 -6.03
C ASP A 3 -13.48 -7.60 -7.21
N GLN A 4 -12.62 -6.61 -6.97
CA GLN A 4 -11.77 -6.02 -8.00
C GLN A 4 -10.36 -5.88 -7.45
N THR A 5 -9.65 -7.00 -7.45
CA THR A 5 -8.21 -7.09 -7.23
C THR A 5 -7.45 -6.43 -8.38
N ILE A 6 -6.36 -5.75 -8.06
CA ILE A 6 -5.38 -5.30 -9.05
C ILE A 6 -4.35 -6.40 -9.19
N GLU A 7 -4.26 -6.97 -10.37
CA GLU A 7 -3.14 -7.85 -10.68
C GLU A 7 -1.85 -7.01 -10.79
N PRO A 8 -0.70 -7.51 -10.31
CA PRO A 8 0.57 -6.77 -10.45
C PRO A 8 1.02 -6.64 -11.92
N ILE A 9 0.43 -7.45 -12.81
CA ILE A 9 0.76 -7.53 -14.23
C ILE A 9 -0.54 -7.65 -15.04
N ASP A 10 -0.69 -6.80 -16.05
CA ASP A 10 -1.77 -6.88 -17.04
C ASP A 10 -1.24 -6.36 -18.38
N SER A 11 -2.06 -5.66 -19.16
CA SER A 11 -1.79 -5.20 -20.51
C SER A 11 -1.50 -3.70 -20.49
N CYS A 12 -0.32 -3.31 -20.99
CA CYS A 12 -0.03 -1.91 -21.28
C CYS A 12 -0.88 -1.43 -22.47
N GLY A 13 -1.13 -0.12 -22.58
CA GLY A 13 -1.93 0.45 -23.67
C GLY A 13 -1.41 0.09 -25.07
N CYS A 14 -0.10 -0.14 -25.21
CA CYS A 14 0.53 -0.54 -26.47
C CYS A 14 0.34 -2.02 -26.86
N GLY A 15 -0.29 -2.83 -26.00
CA GLY A 15 -0.52 -4.26 -26.22
C GLY A 15 0.57 -5.19 -25.68
N ASP A 16 1.67 -4.65 -25.14
CA ASP A 16 2.69 -5.42 -24.42
C ASP A 16 2.29 -5.70 -22.97
N THR A 17 3.04 -6.56 -22.29
CA THR A 17 2.92 -6.78 -20.84
C THR A 17 3.15 -5.47 -20.07
N GLY A 18 2.14 -5.04 -19.33
CA GLY A 18 2.15 -3.88 -18.45
C GLY A 18 2.36 -4.29 -17.00
N TYR A 19 3.22 -3.57 -16.30
CA TYR A 19 3.45 -3.71 -14.88
C TYR A 19 2.71 -2.59 -14.15
N LEU A 20 2.22 -2.86 -12.95
CA LEU A 20 1.59 -1.82 -12.14
C LEU A 20 2.64 -0.79 -11.72
N THR A 21 2.42 0.47 -12.08
CA THR A 21 3.26 1.63 -11.73
C THR A 21 2.36 2.81 -11.35
N THR A 22 2.93 3.97 -11.06
CA THR A 22 2.17 5.21 -10.84
C THR A 22 2.51 6.28 -11.88
N ARG A 23 1.52 7.10 -12.23
CA ARG A 23 1.67 8.25 -13.12
C ARG A 23 0.80 9.43 -12.72
N THR A 24 1.19 10.62 -13.16
CA THR A 24 0.30 11.78 -13.20
C THR A 24 -0.61 11.68 -14.41
N VAL A 25 -1.92 11.75 -14.19
CA VAL A 25 -2.94 11.69 -15.24
C VAL A 25 -3.68 13.03 -15.31
N PRO A 26 -3.80 13.63 -16.51
CA PRO A 26 -4.62 14.82 -16.68
C PRO A 26 -6.11 14.46 -16.63
N ILE A 27 -6.92 15.33 -16.04
CA ILE A 27 -8.37 15.18 -15.96
C ILE A 27 -9.09 16.46 -16.40
N ASP A 28 -10.19 16.31 -17.11
CA ASP A 28 -11.01 17.43 -17.54
C ASP A 28 -11.93 17.87 -16.40
N LEU A 29 -11.87 19.15 -16.03
CA LEU A 29 -12.73 19.78 -15.03
C LEU A 29 -13.46 20.98 -15.65
N ALA A 30 -14.59 21.38 -15.06
CA ALA A 30 -15.37 22.53 -15.52
C ALA A 30 -14.57 23.85 -15.53
N HIS A 31 -13.56 23.98 -14.67
CA HIS A 31 -12.67 25.15 -14.58
C HIS A 31 -11.35 25.01 -15.34
N GLY A 32 -11.12 23.92 -16.06
CA GLY A 32 -9.91 23.71 -16.87
C GLY A 32 -9.37 22.28 -16.77
N VAL A 33 -8.09 22.11 -17.10
CA VAL A 33 -7.42 20.80 -16.99
C VAL A 33 -6.81 20.69 -15.59
N GLY A 34 -7.18 19.64 -14.86
CA GLY A 34 -6.56 19.24 -13.60
C GLY A 34 -5.54 18.13 -13.80
N HIS A 35 -4.72 17.89 -12.78
CA HIS A 35 -3.76 16.78 -12.74
C HIS A 35 -3.94 15.97 -11.46
N ILE A 36 -4.00 14.66 -11.60
CA ILE A 36 -4.03 13.73 -10.47
C ILE A 36 -2.72 12.97 -10.46
N ASP A 37 -1.92 13.15 -9.40
CA ASP A 37 -0.65 12.47 -9.21
C ASP A 37 -0.83 11.06 -8.63
N ASN A 38 0.20 10.22 -8.78
CA ASN A 38 0.28 8.87 -8.22
C ASN A 38 -0.84 7.90 -8.63
N VAL A 39 -1.44 8.09 -9.80
CA VAL A 39 -2.50 7.22 -10.33
C VAL A 39 -1.90 5.86 -10.71
N PRO A 40 -2.42 4.74 -10.15
CA PRO A 40 -1.98 3.41 -10.54
C PRO A 40 -2.33 3.09 -11.99
N VAL A 41 -1.34 2.69 -12.77
CA VAL A 41 -1.48 2.38 -14.21
C VAL A 41 -0.64 1.17 -14.59
N TYR A 42 -1.10 0.42 -15.60
CA TYR A 42 -0.28 -0.58 -16.26
C TYR A 42 0.59 0.06 -17.34
N HIS A 43 1.91 0.01 -17.14
CA HIS A 43 2.91 0.57 -18.05
C HIS A 43 3.97 -0.48 -18.37
N CYS A 44 4.38 -0.58 -19.64
CA CYS A 44 5.42 -1.54 -20.04
C CYS A 44 6.82 -0.96 -19.77
N ARG A 45 7.84 -1.81 -19.65
CA ARG A 45 9.22 -1.40 -19.33
C ARG A 45 9.93 -0.58 -20.42
N SER A 46 9.25 -0.28 -21.53
CA SER A 46 9.82 0.48 -22.63
C SER A 46 9.79 1.98 -22.33
N ALA A 47 10.97 2.61 -22.27
CA ALA A 47 11.09 4.06 -22.13
C ALA A 47 10.51 4.85 -23.33
N ALA A 48 10.27 4.17 -24.46
CA ALA A 48 9.65 4.76 -25.64
C ALA A 48 8.11 4.65 -25.64
N CYS A 49 7.53 3.87 -24.74
CA CYS A 49 6.08 3.71 -24.64
C CYS A 49 5.47 4.81 -23.76
N GLN A 50 4.63 5.65 -24.35
CA GLN A 50 3.87 6.64 -23.60
C GLN A 50 2.48 6.14 -23.19
N GLU A 51 2.01 5.05 -23.79
CA GLU A 51 0.69 4.47 -23.55
C GLU A 51 0.62 3.74 -22.22
N PHE A 52 -0.56 3.74 -21.60
CA PHE A 52 -0.83 3.06 -20.34
C PHE A 52 -2.29 2.63 -20.29
N THR A 53 -2.59 1.65 -19.44
CA THR A 53 -3.97 1.21 -19.19
C THR A 53 -4.31 1.51 -17.74
N LEU A 54 -5.50 2.03 -17.49
CA LEU A 54 -6.03 2.21 -16.15
C LEU A 54 -6.73 0.92 -15.71
N PRO A 55 -6.43 0.39 -14.51
CA PRO A 55 -7.29 -0.61 -13.90
C PRO A 55 -8.71 -0.05 -13.71
N LEU A 56 -9.73 -0.89 -13.85
CA LEU A 56 -11.13 -0.46 -13.91
C LEU A 56 -11.58 0.35 -12.66
N PHE A 57 -11.21 -0.09 -11.46
CA PHE A 57 -11.56 0.63 -10.23
C PHE A 57 -10.77 1.94 -10.08
N VAL A 58 -9.55 2.05 -10.66
CA VAL A 58 -8.80 3.32 -10.67
C VAL A 58 -9.61 4.34 -11.46
N SER A 59 -10.15 3.94 -12.61
CA SER A 59 -10.98 4.83 -13.43
C SER A 59 -12.18 5.35 -12.65
N HIS A 60 -12.88 4.49 -11.91
CA HIS A 60 -13.98 4.92 -11.05
C HIS A 60 -13.54 5.88 -9.94
N ARG A 61 -12.42 5.59 -9.27
CA ARG A 61 -11.91 6.46 -8.21
C ARG A 61 -11.44 7.83 -8.74
N LEU A 62 -10.92 7.88 -9.97
CA LEU A 62 -10.56 9.14 -10.60
C LEU A 62 -11.78 10.04 -10.83
N GLU A 63 -12.95 9.47 -11.11
CA GLU A 63 -14.20 10.24 -11.24
C GLU A 63 -14.58 10.90 -9.89
N ASP A 64 -14.49 10.16 -8.78
CA ASP A 64 -14.74 10.70 -7.44
C ASP A 64 -13.77 11.85 -7.09
N ILE A 65 -12.48 11.66 -7.40
CA ILE A 65 -11.45 12.67 -7.15
C ILE A 65 -11.70 13.91 -8.03
N ALA A 66 -12.10 13.72 -9.30
CA ALA A 66 -12.49 14.83 -10.17
C ALA A 66 -13.67 15.63 -9.58
N GLU A 67 -14.70 14.94 -9.07
CA GLU A 67 -15.85 15.60 -8.44
C GLU A 67 -15.42 16.40 -7.20
N GLU A 68 -14.51 15.86 -6.37
CA GLU A 68 -13.93 16.58 -5.24
C GLU A 68 -13.11 17.81 -5.69
N MET A 69 -12.31 17.67 -6.74
CA MET A 69 -11.55 18.77 -7.35
C MET A 69 -12.46 19.86 -7.90
N GLU A 70 -13.60 19.51 -8.49
CA GLU A 70 -14.61 20.47 -8.94
C GLU A 70 -15.23 21.23 -7.77
N ASN A 71 -15.64 20.51 -6.73
CA ASN A 71 -16.27 21.09 -5.55
C ASN A 71 -15.33 22.05 -4.80
N THR A 72 -14.04 21.76 -4.80
CA THR A 72 -13.00 22.55 -4.13
C THR A 72 -12.31 23.57 -5.05
N GLN A 73 -12.62 23.57 -6.35
CA GLN A 73 -11.89 24.31 -7.39
C GLN A 73 -10.38 24.01 -7.45
N ALA A 74 -9.98 22.80 -7.05
CA ALA A 74 -8.60 22.36 -7.11
C ALA A 74 -8.19 22.03 -8.56
N THR A 75 -6.91 22.25 -8.88
CA THR A 75 -6.33 21.89 -10.19
C THR A 75 -5.27 20.79 -10.08
N GLU A 76 -4.90 20.43 -8.86
CA GLU A 76 -3.97 19.37 -8.52
C GLU A 76 -4.60 18.51 -7.43
N ALA A 77 -4.48 17.19 -7.56
CA ALA A 77 -4.88 16.23 -6.55
C ALA A 77 -3.92 15.04 -6.57
N VAL A 78 -3.95 14.22 -5.53
CA VAL A 78 -3.20 12.97 -5.47
C VAL A 78 -4.20 11.83 -5.41
N TYR A 79 -3.91 10.74 -6.13
CA TYR A 79 -4.74 9.55 -6.10
C TYR A 79 -4.76 8.95 -4.69
N THR A 80 -5.95 8.88 -4.09
CA THR A 80 -6.19 8.26 -2.78
C THR A 80 -7.11 7.06 -2.93
N TRP A 81 -6.78 5.98 -2.23
CA TRP A 81 -7.64 4.80 -2.13
C TRP A 81 -8.86 5.09 -1.25
N ILE A 82 -10.01 4.50 -1.56
CA ILE A 82 -11.20 4.61 -0.70
C ILE A 82 -10.93 3.82 0.59
N VAL A 83 -10.55 4.52 1.66
CA VAL A 83 -10.58 3.94 3.00
C VAL A 83 -11.93 4.28 3.60
N SER A 84 -12.73 3.25 3.90
CA SER A 84 -13.98 3.43 4.63
C SER A 84 -13.63 3.79 6.09
N GLY A 85 -13.54 5.07 6.40
CA GLY A 85 -13.26 5.57 7.75
C GLY A 85 -13.25 7.10 7.79
N GLU A 86 -13.85 7.67 8.84
CA GLU A 86 -14.15 9.11 8.99
C GLU A 86 -12.93 10.03 8.83
N GLN A 87 -13.14 11.09 8.05
CA GLN A 87 -12.11 12.05 7.64
C GLN A 87 -11.64 12.94 8.79
N SER A 88 -10.32 13.06 8.94
CA SER A 88 -9.65 14.07 9.76
C SER A 88 -9.61 15.44 9.06
N LEU A 89 -9.54 16.52 9.84
CA LEU A 89 -9.87 17.91 9.47
C LEU A 89 -8.80 18.68 8.66
N ASP A 90 -7.76 18.04 8.11
CA ASP A 90 -6.82 18.67 7.18
C ASP A 90 -6.32 17.69 6.09
N PRO A 91 -6.91 17.74 4.87
CA PRO A 91 -6.58 16.83 3.77
C PRO A 91 -5.11 16.84 3.34
N LEU A 92 -4.41 17.97 3.50
CA LEU A 92 -3.02 18.13 3.04
C LEU A 92 -2.01 17.48 3.99
N GLN A 93 -2.27 17.53 5.31
CA GLN A 93 -1.46 16.80 6.28
C GLN A 93 -1.67 15.30 6.19
N GLN A 94 -2.91 14.86 5.94
CA GLN A 94 -3.22 13.45 5.74
C GLN A 94 -2.55 12.91 4.46
N ALA A 95 -2.58 13.67 3.35
CA ALA A 95 -1.94 13.28 2.09
C ALA A 95 -0.41 13.13 2.22
N ASN A 96 0.26 14.05 2.92
CA ASN A 96 1.70 13.94 3.17
C ASN A 96 2.03 12.74 4.07
N ASN A 97 1.29 12.54 5.16
CA ASN A 97 1.53 11.42 6.06
C ASN A 97 1.24 10.06 5.39
N GLN A 98 0.17 9.96 4.60
CA GLN A 98 -0.12 8.77 3.80
C GLN A 98 0.95 8.51 2.73
N THR A 99 1.48 9.55 2.09
CA THR A 99 2.58 9.39 1.11
C THR A 99 3.86 8.88 1.79
N HIS A 100 4.21 9.42 2.96
CA HIS A 100 5.36 8.95 3.74
C HIS A 100 5.19 7.50 4.21
N LEU A 101 3.99 7.12 4.67
CA LEU A 101 3.67 5.77 5.10
C LEU A 101 3.68 4.77 3.93
N GLN A 102 3.16 5.15 2.78
CA GLN A 102 3.21 4.33 1.57
C GLN A 102 4.66 4.12 1.11
N ALA A 103 5.46 5.18 1.02
CA ALA A 103 6.87 5.07 0.66
C ALA A 103 7.65 4.21 1.66
N PHE A 104 7.38 4.38 2.97
CA PHE A 104 7.97 3.59 4.04
C PHE A 104 7.63 2.11 3.91
N THR A 105 6.36 1.74 3.78
CA THR A 105 5.95 0.33 3.65
C THR A 105 6.49 -0.32 2.38
N LEU A 106 6.57 0.43 1.27
CA LEU A 106 7.13 -0.08 0.01
C LEU A 106 8.64 -0.36 0.07
N GLN A 107 9.38 0.27 0.99
CA GLN A 107 10.83 0.03 1.13
C GLN A 107 11.16 -1.42 1.57
N PHE A 108 10.16 -2.13 2.09
CA PHE A 108 10.27 -3.54 2.49
C PHE A 108 10.15 -4.50 1.29
N SER A 109 9.86 -3.99 0.09
CA SER A 109 9.71 -4.81 -1.11
C SER A 109 11.01 -5.56 -1.42
N GLY A 110 10.92 -6.89 -1.51
CA GLY A 110 12.06 -7.75 -1.79
C GLY A 110 13.06 -7.87 -0.64
N ARG A 111 12.70 -7.45 0.59
CA ARG A 111 13.57 -7.66 1.75
C ARG A 111 13.45 -9.10 2.28
N GLU A 112 14.61 -9.66 2.59
CA GLU A 112 14.79 -10.95 3.24
C GLU A 112 15.67 -10.75 4.48
N TYR A 113 15.10 -11.01 5.66
CA TYR A 113 15.81 -11.07 6.93
C TYR A 113 16.33 -12.50 7.15
N THR A 114 17.24 -12.67 8.10
CA THR A 114 17.81 -13.99 8.43
C THR A 114 16.71 -15.02 8.74
N ASP A 115 15.73 -14.65 9.56
CA ASP A 115 14.68 -15.56 10.05
C ASP A 115 13.27 -15.27 9.48
N ALA A 116 13.13 -14.29 8.57
CA ALA A 116 11.84 -13.98 7.96
C ALA A 116 11.96 -13.31 6.58
N LEU A 117 10.97 -13.51 5.72
CA LEU A 117 10.89 -12.88 4.40
C LEU A 117 9.61 -12.07 4.23
N VAL A 118 9.68 -10.96 3.50
CA VAL A 118 8.50 -10.14 3.21
C VAL A 118 7.66 -10.81 2.14
N VAL A 119 6.42 -11.21 2.48
CA VAL A 119 5.50 -11.93 1.58
C VAL A 119 4.41 -11.05 0.98
N LEU A 120 4.00 -9.99 1.68
CA LEU A 120 2.95 -9.10 1.23
C LEU A 120 3.14 -7.70 1.83
N ILE A 121 2.90 -6.68 1.01
CA ILE A 121 2.91 -5.27 1.42
C ILE A 121 1.57 -4.67 1.02
N VAL A 122 0.88 -4.07 1.99
CA VAL A 122 -0.29 -3.23 1.77
C VAL A 122 0.15 -1.78 1.97
N PRO A 123 0.37 -1.00 0.89
CA PRO A 123 0.98 0.32 0.98
C PRO A 123 0.25 1.24 1.95
N GLY A 124 1.00 1.78 2.91
CA GLY A 124 0.50 2.69 3.94
C GLY A 124 -0.32 2.03 5.05
N GLN A 125 -0.46 0.70 5.05
CA GLN A 125 -1.28 -0.02 6.02
C GLN A 125 -0.53 -1.14 6.73
N ALA A 126 0.13 -2.04 6.00
CA ALA A 126 0.69 -3.26 6.58
C ALA A 126 1.87 -3.84 5.80
N VAL A 127 2.76 -4.52 6.52
CA VAL A 127 3.81 -5.39 5.95
C VAL A 127 3.70 -6.75 6.61
N PHE A 128 3.68 -7.80 5.79
CA PHE A 128 3.61 -9.19 6.22
C PHE A 128 4.93 -9.89 6.01
N PHE A 129 5.34 -10.63 7.03
CA PHE A 129 6.53 -11.44 7.01
C PHE A 129 6.16 -12.90 7.26
N GLN A 130 6.80 -13.81 6.56
CA GLN A 130 6.73 -15.25 6.82
C GLN A 130 8.04 -15.69 7.47
N SER A 131 7.95 -16.46 8.55
CA SER A 131 9.11 -17.06 9.20
C SER A 131 9.80 -18.06 8.27
N THR A 132 11.14 -18.02 8.20
CA THR A 132 11.94 -19.04 7.51
C THR A 132 12.14 -20.29 8.36
N LEU A 133 11.86 -20.20 9.67
CA LEU A 133 12.01 -21.29 10.64
C LEU A 133 10.76 -22.17 10.70
N GLU A 134 9.58 -21.60 10.50
CA GLU A 134 8.29 -22.29 10.53
C GLU A 134 7.34 -21.74 9.47
N GLU A 135 7.01 -22.56 8.45
CA GLU A 135 6.26 -22.13 7.25
C GLU A 135 4.85 -21.58 7.56
N THR A 136 4.24 -22.02 8.66
CA THR A 136 2.92 -21.59 9.10
C THR A 136 2.96 -20.38 10.02
N GLU A 137 4.15 -19.88 10.36
CA GLU A 137 4.34 -18.77 11.28
C GLU A 137 4.55 -17.47 10.52
N TYR A 138 3.73 -16.48 10.84
CA TYR A 138 3.71 -15.19 10.16
C TYR A 138 3.69 -14.04 11.15
N TYR A 139 4.13 -12.90 10.65
CA TYR A 139 4.23 -11.66 11.38
C TYR A 139 3.62 -10.51 10.58
N LEU A 140 3.04 -9.55 11.28
CA LEU A 140 2.34 -8.40 10.72
C LEU A 140 2.82 -7.14 11.41
N LEU A 141 3.35 -6.21 10.64
CA LEU A 141 3.60 -4.83 11.03
C LEU A 141 2.48 -3.95 10.47
N ARG A 142 1.54 -3.52 11.32
CA ARG A 142 0.33 -2.77 10.93
C ARG A 142 0.38 -1.34 11.44
N TYR A 143 0.14 -0.36 10.57
CA TYR A 143 0.03 1.03 10.95
C TYR A 143 -1.22 1.26 11.83
N GLU A 144 -1.07 2.07 12.88
CA GLU A 144 -2.14 2.43 13.82
C GLU A 144 -2.44 3.93 13.71
N GLU A 145 -3.59 4.28 13.12
CA GLU A 145 -3.97 5.68 12.84
C GLU A 145 -4.40 6.47 14.10
N ASP A 146 -4.84 5.78 15.17
CA ASP A 146 -5.62 6.42 16.24
C ASP A 146 -5.12 6.13 17.67
N ARG A 147 -3.80 6.18 17.90
CA ARG A 147 -3.23 6.02 19.26
C ARG A 147 -3.29 7.27 20.15
N GLY A 148 -3.93 8.36 19.71
CA GLY A 148 -4.13 9.58 20.50
C GLY A 148 -2.84 10.22 21.06
N THR A 149 -1.68 9.84 20.52
CA THR A 149 -0.34 10.24 20.95
C THR A 149 0.47 10.67 19.74
N ASP A 150 1.24 11.75 19.87
CA ASP A 150 2.05 12.28 18.77
C ASP A 150 3.04 11.21 18.25
N GLY A 151 3.04 10.98 16.94
CA GLY A 151 3.96 10.05 16.27
C GLY A 151 3.28 9.06 15.33
N ILE A 152 4.09 8.34 14.55
CA ILE A 152 3.64 7.25 13.68
C ILE A 152 3.92 5.93 14.41
N TRP A 153 2.85 5.14 14.61
CA TRP A 153 2.88 3.92 15.40
C TRP A 153 2.49 2.71 14.57
N PHE A 154 3.11 1.58 14.90
CA PHE A 154 2.81 0.30 14.29
C PHE A 154 2.60 -0.77 15.36
N SER A 155 1.56 -1.58 15.19
CA SER A 155 1.40 -2.82 15.93
C SER A 155 2.21 -3.91 15.25
N PHE A 156 3.06 -4.60 16.02
CA PHE A 156 3.79 -5.76 15.56
C PHE A 156 3.19 -7.02 16.17
N LEU A 157 2.66 -7.87 15.30
CA LEU A 157 1.79 -8.99 15.64
C LEU A 157 2.39 -10.29 15.09
N LYS A 158 2.18 -11.38 15.82
CA LYS A 158 2.50 -12.74 15.41
C LYS A 158 1.23 -13.56 15.28
N PHE A 159 1.17 -14.43 14.28
CA PHE A 159 0.04 -15.32 14.04
C PHE A 159 0.48 -16.59 13.32
N TYR A 160 -0.43 -17.57 13.29
CA TYR A 160 -0.23 -18.82 12.56
C TYR A 160 -1.28 -18.94 11.47
N TYR A 161 -0.86 -19.33 10.27
CA TYR A 161 -1.69 -19.45 9.10
C TYR A 161 -1.31 -20.73 8.36
N GLU A 162 -2.29 -21.62 8.17
CA GLU A 162 -2.07 -23.00 7.69
C GLU A 162 -2.12 -23.12 6.16
N GLU A 163 -2.61 -22.10 5.46
CA GLU A 163 -2.69 -22.10 4.00
C GLU A 163 -1.32 -21.77 3.37
N PRO A 164 -1.04 -22.27 2.16
CA PRO A 164 0.30 -22.24 1.57
C PRO A 164 0.79 -20.84 1.18
N GLU A 165 -0.13 -19.90 0.92
CA GLU A 165 0.19 -18.54 0.51
C GLU A 165 -0.75 -17.56 1.19
N LEU A 166 -0.20 -16.57 1.89
CA LEU A 166 -0.99 -15.48 2.47
C LEU A 166 -1.29 -14.44 1.39
N THR A 167 -2.54 -14.37 0.95
CA THR A 167 -2.97 -13.44 -0.10
C THR A 167 -3.55 -12.15 0.48
N TYR A 168 -3.75 -11.16 -0.37
CA TYR A 168 -4.46 -9.94 0.02
C TYR A 168 -5.94 -10.20 0.36
N GLU A 169 -6.56 -11.21 -0.27
CA GLU A 169 -7.94 -11.61 0.04
C GLU A 169 -8.04 -12.19 1.44
N ASP A 170 -7.01 -12.93 1.86
CA ASP A 170 -6.88 -13.39 3.24
C ASP A 170 -6.81 -12.20 4.19
N PHE A 171 -6.00 -11.18 3.91
CA PHE A 171 -5.95 -9.94 4.70
C PHE A 171 -7.30 -9.23 4.85
N LEU A 172 -8.10 -9.15 3.78
CA LEU A 172 -9.40 -8.48 3.81
C LEU A 172 -10.48 -9.29 4.56
N THR A 173 -10.40 -10.62 4.49
CA THR A 173 -11.34 -11.53 5.17
C THR A 173 -10.88 -11.90 6.57
N TRP A 174 -9.65 -11.57 6.92
CA TRP A 174 -9.04 -11.81 8.21
C TRP A 174 -9.79 -11.07 9.31
N SER A 175 -10.61 -11.80 10.07
CA SER A 175 -11.14 -11.32 11.33
C SER A 175 -10.14 -11.63 12.45
N GLU A 176 -10.01 -10.72 13.41
CA GLU A 176 -9.15 -10.84 14.61
C GLU A 176 -9.42 -12.08 15.49
N ASP A 177 -10.37 -12.94 15.10
CA ASP A 177 -10.79 -14.16 15.81
C ASP A 177 -9.74 -15.30 15.78
N GLY A 178 -8.66 -15.15 15.00
CA GLY A 178 -7.62 -16.18 14.80
C GLY A 178 -6.29 -15.91 15.50
N ARG A 179 -6.27 -15.73 16.83
CA ARG A 179 -5.04 -15.76 17.68
C ARG A 179 -3.89 -14.83 17.23
N LEU A 180 -4.19 -13.56 16.97
CA LEU A 180 -3.15 -12.52 16.90
C LEU A 180 -2.50 -12.36 18.27
N LYS A 181 -1.18 -12.58 18.36
CA LYS A 181 -0.40 -12.24 19.54
C LYS A 181 0.34 -10.95 19.26
N GLU A 182 -0.03 -9.87 19.97
CA GLU A 182 0.77 -8.65 19.96
C GLU A 182 2.14 -8.92 20.58
N ILE A 183 3.18 -8.65 19.79
CA ILE A 183 4.59 -8.72 20.19
C ILE A 183 4.98 -7.39 20.82
N GLY A 184 4.52 -6.29 20.21
CA GLY A 184 4.68 -4.96 20.75
C GLY A 184 4.07 -3.90 19.85
N CYS A 185 4.18 -2.65 20.30
CA CYS A 185 3.90 -1.49 19.48
C CYS A 185 5.15 -0.64 19.39
N ILE A 186 5.47 -0.25 18.16
CA ILE A 186 6.78 0.26 17.77
C ILE A 186 6.55 1.59 17.04
N THR A 187 7.40 2.57 17.32
CA THR A 187 7.37 3.83 16.56
C THR A 187 8.10 3.67 15.22
N LEU A 188 7.83 4.56 14.26
CA LEU A 188 8.51 4.57 12.96
C LEU A 188 10.04 4.48 13.07
N GLU A 189 10.62 5.16 14.06
CA GLU A 189 12.07 5.24 14.29
C GLU A 189 12.67 3.93 14.82
N GLU A 190 11.87 3.11 15.51
CA GLU A 190 12.29 1.88 16.17
C GLU A 190 12.05 0.62 15.33
N ILE A 191 11.35 0.72 14.20
CA ILE A 191 10.95 -0.44 13.40
C ILE A 191 12.14 -1.26 12.94
N GLU A 192 13.16 -0.63 12.37
CA GLU A 192 14.31 -1.38 11.83
C GLU A 192 15.05 -2.13 12.95
N ASP A 193 15.29 -1.48 14.09
CA ASP A 193 15.93 -2.10 15.25
C ASP A 193 15.10 -3.26 15.81
N ALA A 194 13.78 -3.11 15.84
CA ALA A 194 12.87 -4.15 16.31
C ALA A 194 12.81 -5.35 15.34
N LEU A 195 12.76 -5.11 14.02
CA LEU A 195 12.77 -6.16 13.01
C LEU A 195 14.12 -6.88 12.98
N ILE A 196 15.24 -6.17 13.12
CA ILE A 196 16.57 -6.79 13.24
C ILE A 196 16.68 -7.61 14.53
N GLY A 197 16.10 -7.10 15.64
CA GLY A 197 16.06 -7.80 16.91
C GLY A 197 15.25 -9.10 16.87
N GLU A 198 14.16 -9.14 16.10
CA GLU A 198 13.28 -10.32 15.95
C GLU A 198 13.76 -11.28 14.86
N PHE A 199 14.20 -10.78 13.71
CA PHE A 199 14.47 -11.58 12.50
C PHE A 199 15.95 -11.65 12.09
N GLY A 200 16.85 -10.95 12.77
CA GLY A 200 18.26 -10.83 12.38
C GLY A 200 18.52 -9.80 11.27
N GLU A 201 19.76 -9.71 10.81
CA GLU A 201 20.14 -8.77 9.73
C GLU A 201 19.51 -9.19 8.38
N TRP A 202 19.31 -8.22 7.50
CA TRP A 202 18.80 -8.43 6.13
C TRP A 202 19.92 -8.20 5.11
N GLU A 203 19.95 -8.98 4.03
CA GLU A 203 20.96 -8.84 2.97
C GLU A 203 20.40 -8.03 1.79
N GLU A 204 21.12 -6.99 1.34
CA GLU A 204 20.86 -6.35 0.05
C GLU A 204 21.27 -7.30 -1.08
N VAL A 205 20.29 -7.99 -1.67
CA VAL A 205 20.53 -8.77 -2.89
C VAL A 205 20.84 -7.79 -4.03
N SER A 206 22.12 -7.66 -4.33
CA SER A 206 22.69 -6.76 -5.36
C SER A 206 22.46 -7.25 -6.79
#